data_AF-A0A7Y4WIS3-F1
#
_entry.id   AF-A0A7Y4WIS3-F1
#
_cell.length_a   1.000
_cell.length_b   1.000
_cell.length_c   1.000
_cell.angle_alpha   90.00
_cell.angle_beta   90.00
_cell.angle_gamma   90.00
#
_symmetry.space_group_name_H-M   'P 1'
#
loop_
_entity.id
_entity.type
_entity.pdbx_description
1 polymer ?
#
loop_
_entity_poly.entity_id
_entity_poly.type
_entity_poly.pdbx_seq_one_letter_code
_entity_poly.pdbx_strand_id
1 'polypeptide(L)'
;FWEEEKRGLFIVGGETKKPKALAICMHGGGAGSGDAWSAHGGYEPTLSALDWLAIYPEVLEKTEHGWTDSGTEEWVLELIERARRTWKIDPDRVYLVGHSMGGYGSWMLGAHHADQLAAVAPSAGGPTPYMDRAGKVIDISSGVVPNLRNLAIRIYQSDDDPRVPPDANRLAHERLKEARERWGGYDFEYWEVPGRQHDAPPGGYEAHLAKIEEIERVTHPDTVVWQPTLDWKWQSYWLFWEEPVKGALVVAKADRKTNEVRVTCDKHPRGLYVLVDPKLLDPKKEIAVFLNDKQVFRGLARPSLATLVATGARGDPELAYTSRIPLF
;
A
#
# COMPACT_ATOMS: atom_id res chain seq x y z
N PHE A 1 18.37 24.96 -9.72
CA PHE A 1 17.95 25.96 -8.72
C PHE A 1 17.36 25.20 -7.55
N TRP A 2 18.22 24.81 -6.61
CA TRP A 2 17.81 24.28 -5.32
C TRP A 2 18.29 25.34 -4.33
N GLU A 3 17.37 26.12 -3.78
CA GLU A 3 17.71 27.06 -2.72
C GLU A 3 17.99 26.26 -1.45
N GLU A 4 19.24 26.32 -0.99
CA GLU A 4 19.62 25.81 0.32
C GLU A 4 18.91 26.60 1.44
N GLU A 5 18.55 25.88 2.51
CA GLU A 5 18.15 26.38 3.83
C GLU A 5 16.76 27.02 4.03
N LYS A 6 15.73 26.41 3.44
CA LYS A 6 14.53 26.11 4.25
C LYS A 6 14.48 24.60 4.41
N ARG A 7 14.64 24.09 5.63
CA ARG A 7 14.52 22.64 5.92
C ARG A 7 13.10 22.20 5.53
N GLY A 8 12.95 21.67 4.32
CA GLY A 8 11.72 21.02 3.91
C GLY A 8 11.53 19.77 4.76
N LEU A 9 10.28 19.39 5.05
CA LEU A 9 9.94 18.12 5.70
C LEU A 9 10.20 16.90 4.80
N PHE A 10 11.05 17.04 3.80
CA PHE A 10 11.48 15.98 2.88
C PHE A 10 12.71 16.40 2.08
N ILE A 11 13.46 15.42 1.61
CA ILE A 11 14.53 15.56 0.61
C ILE A 11 14.04 14.92 -0.69
N VAL A 12 14.40 15.50 -1.84
CA VAL A 12 14.20 14.87 -3.16
C VAL A 12 15.56 14.42 -3.68
N GLY A 13 15.65 13.16 -4.08
CA GLY A 13 16.82 12.56 -4.72
C GLY A 13 16.48 11.95 -6.08
N GLY A 14 17.49 11.45 -6.77
CA GLY A 14 17.41 11.03 -8.18
C GLY A 14 17.69 12.18 -9.15
N GLU A 15 18.77 12.07 -9.94
CA GLU A 15 19.18 13.09 -10.91
C GLU A 15 18.61 12.82 -12.32
N THR A 16 17.29 12.76 -12.47
CA THR A 16 16.67 12.45 -13.77
C THR A 16 15.48 13.34 -14.12
N LYS A 17 15.38 13.70 -15.41
CA LYS A 17 14.23 14.42 -15.99
C LYS A 17 13.10 13.49 -16.42
N LYS A 18 13.35 12.18 -16.46
CA LYS A 18 12.42 11.12 -16.86
C LYS A 18 12.64 9.92 -15.94
N PRO A 19 12.21 10.01 -14.68
CA PRO A 19 12.37 8.92 -13.72
C PRO A 19 11.68 7.65 -14.20
N LYS A 20 12.34 6.50 -14.03
CA LYS A 20 11.76 5.18 -14.33
C LYS A 20 10.72 4.74 -13.29
N ALA A 21 10.80 5.30 -12.09
CA ALA A 21 9.94 4.99 -10.95
C ALA A 21 10.02 6.08 -9.88
N LEU A 22 9.14 5.99 -8.88
CA LEU A 22 9.19 6.76 -7.64
C LEU A 22 9.37 5.82 -6.44
N ALA A 23 10.32 6.13 -5.56
CA ALA A 23 10.41 5.53 -4.23
C ALA A 23 10.16 6.57 -3.14
N ILE A 24 9.26 6.26 -2.21
CA ILE A 24 9.18 6.97 -0.93
C ILE A 24 10.02 6.18 0.08
N CYS A 25 11.06 6.82 0.60
CA CYS A 25 12.04 6.20 1.48
C CYS A 25 11.87 6.72 2.90
N MET A 26 11.26 5.89 3.74
CA MET A 26 10.93 6.23 5.12
C MET A 26 12.10 5.95 6.07
N HIS A 27 12.46 6.96 6.87
CA HIS A 27 13.51 6.84 7.88
C HIS A 27 13.11 5.96 9.07
N GLY A 28 14.12 5.39 9.72
CA GLY A 28 13.99 4.72 11.01
C GLY A 28 13.90 5.70 12.18
N GLY A 29 13.75 5.19 13.41
CA GLY A 29 13.69 6.02 14.61
C GLY A 29 12.59 5.61 15.59
N GLY A 30 12.24 6.52 16.48
CA GLY A 30 11.14 6.43 17.44
C GLY A 30 10.83 7.84 17.95
N ALA A 31 10.29 7.99 19.17
CA ALA A 31 10.01 9.31 19.71
C ALA A 31 11.23 10.24 19.68
N GLY A 32 11.02 11.47 19.20
CA GLY A 32 12.08 12.46 19.01
C GLY A 32 12.96 12.29 17.75
N SER A 33 12.79 11.22 16.98
CA SER A 33 13.50 10.98 15.71
C SER A 33 12.63 11.38 14.51
N GLY A 34 13.26 11.92 13.47
CA GLY A 34 12.53 12.44 12.30
C GLY A 34 13.39 12.82 11.11
N ASP A 35 14.69 12.51 11.14
CA ASP A 35 15.65 13.08 10.19
C ASP A 35 15.70 12.28 8.88
N ALA A 36 15.31 12.93 7.79
CA ALA A 36 15.26 12.35 6.44
C ALA A 36 16.65 11.95 5.90
N TRP A 37 17.74 12.56 6.39
CA TRP A 37 19.09 12.28 5.90
C TRP A 37 19.54 10.83 6.14
N SER A 38 19.02 10.19 7.18
CA SER A 38 19.29 8.77 7.44
C SER A 38 18.76 7.86 6.34
N ALA A 39 17.53 8.10 5.86
CA ALA A 39 16.96 7.39 4.73
C ALA A 39 17.67 7.78 3.42
N HIS A 40 17.92 9.07 3.22
CA HIS A 40 18.64 9.56 2.05
C HIS A 40 20.02 8.89 1.90
N GLY A 41 20.85 8.91 2.94
CA GLY A 41 22.17 8.30 2.91
C GLY A 41 22.16 6.78 2.69
N GLY A 42 21.08 6.10 3.09
CA GLY A 42 20.92 4.67 2.90
C GLY A 42 20.50 4.28 1.47
N TYR A 43 19.46 4.93 0.93
CA TYR A 43 18.83 4.48 -0.32
C TYR A 43 19.27 5.28 -1.57
N GLU A 44 19.71 6.54 -1.43
CA GLU A 44 19.99 7.42 -2.57
C GLU A 44 21.02 6.87 -3.55
N PRO A 45 22.16 6.29 -3.13
CA PRO A 45 23.13 5.78 -4.09
C PRO A 45 22.55 4.70 -5.02
N THR A 46 21.69 3.82 -4.48
CA THR A 46 21.03 2.79 -5.28
C THR A 46 19.97 3.39 -6.19
N LEU A 47 19.07 4.21 -5.64
CA LEU A 47 17.95 4.77 -6.41
C LEU A 47 18.41 5.67 -7.55
N SER A 48 19.47 6.45 -7.33
CA SER A 48 20.11 7.25 -8.37
C SER A 48 20.69 6.37 -9.48
N ALA A 49 21.37 5.26 -9.14
CA ALA A 49 21.89 4.30 -10.12
C ALA A 49 20.79 3.60 -10.95
N LEU A 50 19.58 3.48 -10.40
CA LEU A 50 18.40 2.91 -11.08
C LEU A 50 17.65 3.93 -11.96
N ASP A 51 18.05 5.21 -11.99
CA ASP A 51 17.29 6.32 -12.57
C ASP A 51 15.89 6.51 -11.93
N TRP A 52 15.75 6.24 -10.63
CA TRP A 52 14.51 6.45 -9.90
C TRP A 52 14.46 7.85 -9.28
N LEU A 53 13.28 8.45 -9.24
CA LEU A 53 13.06 9.60 -8.36
C LEU A 53 12.86 9.07 -6.94
N ALA A 54 13.47 9.71 -5.96
CA ALA A 54 13.30 9.36 -4.57
C ALA A 54 12.79 10.56 -3.77
N ILE A 55 11.86 10.32 -2.85
CA ILE A 55 11.46 11.30 -1.84
C ILE A 55 11.70 10.70 -0.47
N TYR A 56 12.41 11.44 0.37
CA TYR A 56 12.77 11.09 1.74
C TYR A 56 12.00 11.99 2.69
N PRO A 57 10.76 11.66 3.06
CA PRO A 57 9.99 12.47 4.00
C PRO A 57 10.55 12.41 5.42
N GLU A 58 10.32 13.47 6.18
CA GLU A 58 10.29 13.45 7.65
C GLU A 58 8.87 13.15 8.12
N VAL A 59 8.73 12.53 9.29
CA VAL A 59 7.44 12.45 10.00
C VAL A 59 7.00 13.85 10.46
N LEU A 60 5.69 14.13 10.46
CA LEU A 60 5.16 15.44 10.86
C LEU A 60 5.34 15.68 12.37
N GLU A 61 5.14 14.63 13.15
CA GLU A 61 5.43 14.61 14.58
C GLU A 61 6.32 13.42 14.93
N LYS A 62 7.27 13.64 15.83
CA LYS A 62 8.31 12.66 16.18
C LYS A 62 7.82 11.75 17.30
N THR A 63 6.85 10.90 17.00
CA THR A 63 6.26 9.92 17.93
C THR A 63 6.84 8.52 17.72
N GLU A 64 6.40 7.54 18.52
CA GLU A 64 6.72 6.11 18.31
C GLU A 64 6.04 5.52 17.06
N HIS A 65 4.97 6.14 16.57
CA HIS A 65 4.18 5.67 15.43
C HIS A 65 4.16 6.69 14.28
N GLY A 66 5.24 7.48 14.15
CA GLY A 66 5.30 8.71 13.36
C GLY A 66 4.84 8.60 11.91
N TRP A 67 4.88 7.42 11.29
CA TRP A 67 4.39 7.20 9.92
C TRP A 67 2.87 7.03 9.80
N THR A 68 2.20 6.64 10.88
CA THR A 68 0.77 6.26 10.90
C THR A 68 -0.07 7.15 11.83
N ASP A 69 0.53 8.14 12.48
CA ASP A 69 -0.16 9.12 13.31
C ASP A 69 0.07 10.55 12.79
N SER A 70 -0.58 11.50 13.46
CA SER A 70 -0.41 12.96 13.25
C SER A 70 -0.51 13.47 11.81
N GLY A 71 -1.22 12.73 10.94
CA GLY A 71 -1.42 13.09 9.53
C GLY A 71 -0.24 12.75 8.61
N THR A 72 0.78 12.01 9.08
CA THR A 72 1.97 11.71 8.28
C THR A 72 1.66 10.78 7.11
N GLU A 73 0.71 9.86 7.26
CA GLU A 73 0.28 8.96 6.18
C GLU A 73 -0.34 9.75 5.02
N GLU A 74 -1.25 10.68 5.32
CA GLU A 74 -1.84 11.60 4.36
C GLU A 74 -0.77 12.48 3.69
N TRP A 75 0.21 12.96 4.47
CA TRP A 75 1.36 13.71 3.95
C TRP A 75 2.19 12.92 2.93
N VAL A 76 2.46 11.63 3.20
CA VAL A 76 3.16 10.76 2.24
C VAL A 76 2.35 10.59 0.95
N LEU A 77 1.04 10.44 1.03
CA LEU A 77 0.17 10.38 -0.16
C LEU A 77 0.20 11.68 -0.96
N GLU A 78 0.17 12.83 -0.29
CA GLU A 78 0.30 14.13 -0.97
C GLU A 78 1.64 14.26 -1.71
N LEU A 79 2.73 13.74 -1.13
CA LEU A 79 4.04 13.74 -1.78
C LEU A 79 4.03 12.88 -3.05
N ILE A 80 3.43 11.68 -3.00
CA ILE A 80 3.26 10.81 -4.19
C ILE A 80 2.45 11.54 -5.27
N GLU A 81 1.32 12.14 -4.89
CA GLU A 81 0.46 12.85 -5.84
C GLU A 81 1.17 14.04 -6.49
N ARG A 82 1.85 14.88 -5.68
CA ARG A 82 2.65 16.00 -6.18
C ARG A 82 3.77 15.52 -7.08
N ALA A 83 4.39 14.39 -6.76
CA ALA A 83 5.46 13.84 -7.55
C ALA A 83 5.00 13.43 -8.95
N ARG A 84 3.86 12.74 -9.04
CA ARG A 84 3.24 12.35 -10.31
C ARG A 84 2.93 13.55 -11.20
N ARG A 85 2.39 14.62 -10.62
CA ARG A 85 2.05 15.86 -11.34
C ARG A 85 3.29 16.63 -11.82
N THR A 86 4.41 16.52 -11.11
CA THR A 86 5.60 17.34 -11.36
C THR A 86 6.62 16.64 -12.28
N TRP A 87 6.86 15.34 -12.06
CA TRP A 87 7.95 14.61 -12.72
C TRP A 87 7.48 13.53 -13.72
N LYS A 88 6.17 13.47 -14.03
CA LYS A 88 5.59 12.48 -14.95
C LYS A 88 5.92 11.04 -14.56
N ILE A 89 5.84 10.77 -13.26
CA ILE A 89 6.04 9.44 -12.68
C ILE A 89 5.04 8.46 -13.29
N ASP A 90 5.53 7.30 -13.69
CA ASP A 90 4.68 6.16 -14.03
C ASP A 90 3.93 5.70 -12.77
N PRO A 91 2.59 5.81 -12.72
CA PRO A 91 1.84 5.44 -11.52
C PRO A 91 1.85 3.94 -11.22
N ASP A 92 2.26 3.11 -12.17
CA ASP A 92 2.41 1.68 -11.97
C ASP A 92 3.81 1.29 -11.45
N ARG A 93 4.69 2.28 -11.20
CA ARG A 93 6.05 2.10 -10.65
C ARG A 93 6.31 3.04 -9.47
N VAL A 94 5.44 2.95 -8.45
CA VAL A 94 5.57 3.66 -7.17
C VAL A 94 5.82 2.65 -6.06
N TYR A 95 6.84 2.91 -5.23
CA TYR A 95 7.31 1.99 -4.20
C TYR A 95 7.40 2.67 -2.83
N LEU A 96 7.10 1.93 -1.76
CA LEU A 96 7.42 2.34 -0.39
C LEU A 96 8.52 1.44 0.16
N VAL A 97 9.57 2.06 0.68
CA VAL A 97 10.71 1.36 1.28
C VAL A 97 11.11 2.04 2.58
N GLY A 98 11.68 1.29 3.51
CA GLY A 98 12.09 1.85 4.78
C GLY A 98 12.68 0.81 5.72
N HIS A 99 13.50 1.30 6.65
CA HIS A 99 14.18 0.48 7.64
C HIS A 99 13.71 0.85 9.05
N SER A 100 13.58 -0.13 9.95
CA SER A 100 13.16 0.11 11.34
C SER A 100 11.74 0.71 11.41
N MET A 101 11.55 1.88 12.02
CA MET A 101 10.29 2.65 11.96
C MET A 101 9.77 2.81 10.52
N GLY A 102 10.64 3.08 9.55
CA GLY A 102 10.26 3.14 8.13
C GLY A 102 9.86 1.79 7.54
N GLY A 103 10.35 0.69 8.11
CA GLY A 103 9.89 -0.66 7.81
C GLY A 103 8.46 -0.90 8.31
N TYR A 104 8.12 -0.44 9.52
CA TYR A 104 6.73 -0.41 10.00
C TYR A 104 5.84 0.46 9.10
N GLY A 105 6.32 1.65 8.71
CA GLY A 105 5.62 2.52 7.75
C GLY A 105 5.36 1.81 6.42
N SER A 106 6.35 1.11 5.87
CA SER A 106 6.24 0.37 4.60
C SER A 106 5.19 -0.74 4.67
N TRP A 107 5.10 -1.44 5.80
CA TRP A 107 4.05 -2.43 6.05
C TRP A 107 2.65 -1.80 6.11
N MET A 108 2.48 -0.78 6.96
CA MET A 108 1.18 -0.21 7.27
C MET A 108 0.61 0.60 6.09
N LEU A 109 1.39 1.56 5.55
CA LEU A 109 0.97 2.37 4.41
C LEU A 109 0.84 1.50 3.15
N GLY A 110 1.70 0.49 3.00
CA GLY A 110 1.59 -0.50 1.93
C GLY A 110 0.24 -1.21 1.94
N ALA A 111 -0.19 -1.69 3.12
CA ALA A 111 -1.51 -2.30 3.26
C ALA A 111 -2.66 -1.30 3.09
N HIS A 112 -2.56 -0.09 3.61
CA HIS A 112 -3.61 0.92 3.48
C HIS A 112 -3.79 1.41 2.03
N HIS A 113 -2.72 1.41 1.24
CA HIS A 113 -2.66 2.03 -0.08
C HIS A 113 -2.15 1.11 -1.19
N ALA A 114 -2.37 -0.20 -1.04
CA ALA A 114 -2.00 -1.23 -2.02
C ALA A 114 -2.45 -0.92 -3.46
N ASP A 115 -3.57 -0.22 -3.62
CA ASP A 115 -4.11 0.21 -4.91
C ASP A 115 -3.30 1.30 -5.62
N GLN A 116 -2.30 1.90 -4.95
CA GLN A 116 -1.48 2.99 -5.46
C GLN A 116 0.00 2.61 -5.62
N LEU A 117 0.36 1.35 -5.35
CA LEU A 117 1.75 0.92 -5.21
C LEU A 117 2.04 -0.30 -6.08
N ALA A 118 3.25 -0.34 -6.62
CA ALA A 118 3.79 -1.49 -7.33
C ALA A 118 4.26 -2.57 -6.35
N ALA A 119 5.08 -2.15 -5.38
CA ALA A 119 5.58 -3.02 -4.34
C ALA A 119 6.00 -2.23 -3.09
N VAL A 120 6.18 -2.95 -1.98
CA VAL A 120 6.80 -2.41 -0.76
C VAL A 120 7.95 -3.31 -0.28
N ALA A 121 8.99 -2.69 0.28
CA ALA A 121 10.18 -3.40 0.76
C ALA A 121 10.50 -3.01 2.22
N PRO A 122 9.74 -3.52 3.21
CA PRO A 122 10.02 -3.27 4.62
C PRO A 122 11.28 -4.01 5.08
N SER A 123 12.19 -3.29 5.74
CA SER A 123 13.45 -3.79 6.29
C SER A 123 13.47 -3.63 7.81
N ALA A 124 13.73 -4.69 8.58
CA ALA A 124 13.83 -4.65 10.04
C ALA A 124 12.67 -3.89 10.72
N GLY A 125 11.47 -4.06 10.19
CA GLY A 125 10.20 -3.51 10.64
C GLY A 125 9.12 -4.58 10.48
N GLY A 126 7.89 -4.35 10.92
CA GLY A 126 6.83 -5.36 10.82
C GLY A 126 5.44 -4.74 10.73
N PRO A 127 4.39 -5.54 10.57
CA PRO A 127 3.07 -5.10 11.03
C PRO A 127 3.11 -4.90 12.55
N THR A 128 2.37 -3.91 13.05
CA THR A 128 2.30 -3.64 14.50
C THR A 128 1.81 -4.89 15.25
N PRO A 129 2.60 -5.48 16.16
CA PRO A 129 2.21 -6.69 16.86
C PRO A 129 1.25 -6.38 18.02
N TYR A 130 0.34 -7.31 18.28
CA TYR A 130 -0.35 -7.42 19.56
C TYR A 130 0.41 -8.42 20.44
N MET A 131 0.74 -8.01 21.66
CA MET A 131 1.50 -8.81 22.61
C MET A 131 0.66 -9.18 23.83
N ASP A 132 0.91 -10.36 24.40
CA ASP A 132 0.41 -10.70 25.71
C ASP A 132 1.18 -9.98 26.85
N ARG A 133 0.76 -10.21 28.10
CA ARG A 133 1.42 -9.59 29.27
C ARG A 133 2.88 -10.02 29.46
N ALA A 134 3.30 -11.12 28.84
CA ALA A 134 4.67 -11.61 28.88
C ALA A 134 5.53 -11.08 27.73
N GLY A 135 4.96 -10.22 26.86
CA GLY A 135 5.66 -9.66 25.70
C GLY A 135 5.72 -10.60 24.50
N LYS A 136 4.97 -11.71 24.51
CA LYS A 136 4.91 -12.62 23.37
C LYS A 136 3.93 -12.07 22.32
N VAL A 137 4.33 -12.07 21.06
CA VAL A 137 3.44 -11.76 19.93
C VAL A 137 2.34 -12.81 19.84
N ILE A 138 1.09 -12.37 19.91
CA ILE A 138 -0.11 -13.22 19.81
C ILE A 138 -0.93 -12.94 18.57
N ASP A 139 -0.83 -11.75 18.01
CA ASP A 139 -1.49 -11.35 16.77
C ASP A 139 -0.78 -10.14 16.14
N ILE A 140 -1.23 -9.69 14.97
CA ILE A 140 -0.74 -8.50 14.28
C ILE A 140 -1.90 -7.57 13.92
N SER A 141 -1.60 -6.30 13.66
CA SER A 141 -2.59 -5.28 13.31
C SER A 141 -3.56 -5.76 12.22
N SER A 142 -4.85 -5.53 12.45
CA SER A 142 -5.89 -5.85 11.48
C SER A 142 -5.75 -4.98 10.22
N GLY A 143 -6.35 -5.42 9.13
CA GLY A 143 -6.27 -4.75 7.83
C GLY A 143 -4.99 -5.02 7.05
N VAL A 144 -3.87 -5.38 7.71
CA VAL A 144 -2.60 -5.60 7.00
C VAL A 144 -2.72 -6.76 6.01
N VAL A 145 -2.96 -7.97 6.49
CA VAL A 145 -2.97 -9.16 5.64
C VAL A 145 -4.08 -9.13 4.58
N PRO A 146 -5.36 -8.81 4.90
CA PRO A 146 -6.39 -8.76 3.87
C PRO A 146 -6.06 -7.79 2.73
N ASN A 147 -5.49 -6.62 3.03
CA ASN A 147 -5.29 -5.58 2.04
C ASN A 147 -4.08 -5.80 1.12
N LEU A 148 -3.12 -6.66 1.52
CA LEU A 148 -1.91 -6.94 0.75
C LEU A 148 -2.12 -7.89 -0.45
N ARG A 149 -3.34 -8.38 -0.70
CA ARG A 149 -3.59 -9.43 -1.72
C ARG A 149 -2.96 -9.13 -3.08
N ASN A 150 -3.04 -7.88 -3.52
CA ASN A 150 -2.67 -7.44 -4.87
C ASN A 150 -1.40 -6.59 -4.90
N LEU A 151 -0.70 -6.47 -3.76
CA LEU A 151 0.54 -5.71 -3.64
C LEU A 151 1.70 -6.67 -3.42
N ALA A 152 2.79 -6.49 -4.18
CA ALA A 152 4.00 -7.23 -3.93
C ALA A 152 4.71 -6.71 -2.67
N ILE A 153 5.18 -7.61 -1.81
CA ILE A 153 5.92 -7.26 -0.60
C ILE A 153 7.20 -8.09 -0.48
N ARG A 154 8.32 -7.43 -0.19
CA ARG A 154 9.64 -8.06 0.00
C ARG A 154 10.13 -7.74 1.40
N ILE A 155 10.01 -8.68 2.32
CA ILE A 155 10.24 -8.47 3.75
C ILE A 155 11.66 -8.89 4.08
N TYR A 156 12.44 -8.01 4.68
CA TYR A 156 13.75 -8.36 5.24
C TYR A 156 13.75 -8.30 6.77
N GLN A 157 14.38 -9.28 7.40
CA GLN A 157 14.53 -9.37 8.85
C GLN A 157 15.82 -10.11 9.25
N SER A 158 16.51 -9.66 10.31
CA SER A 158 17.51 -10.50 10.98
C SER A 158 16.86 -11.35 12.07
N ASP A 159 17.31 -12.59 12.25
CA ASP A 159 16.79 -13.51 13.27
C ASP A 159 17.09 -13.08 14.71
N ASP A 160 18.16 -12.30 14.89
CA ASP A 160 18.72 -11.83 16.15
C ASP A 160 18.59 -10.31 16.35
N ASP A 161 17.67 -9.66 15.61
CA ASP A 161 17.42 -8.23 15.74
C ASP A 161 16.91 -7.88 17.16
N PRO A 162 17.70 -7.12 17.96
CA PRO A 162 17.34 -6.82 19.33
C PRO A 162 16.36 -5.64 19.47
N ARG A 163 16.10 -4.90 18.38
CA ARG A 163 15.23 -3.71 18.39
C ARG A 163 13.86 -4.04 17.81
N VAL A 164 13.84 -4.81 16.72
CA VAL A 164 12.61 -5.28 16.08
C VAL A 164 12.70 -6.79 15.93
N PRO A 165 12.28 -7.55 16.96
CA PRO A 165 12.33 -9.01 16.92
C PRO A 165 11.53 -9.60 15.74
N PRO A 166 11.95 -10.74 15.19
CA PRO A 166 11.36 -11.31 13.98
C PRO A 166 9.94 -11.86 14.16
N ASP A 167 9.47 -12.03 15.41
CA ASP A 167 8.21 -12.73 15.73
C ASP A 167 6.99 -12.18 14.98
N ALA A 168 6.88 -10.86 14.85
CA ALA A 168 5.77 -10.24 14.11
C ALA A 168 5.81 -10.58 12.61
N ASN A 169 7.01 -10.57 12.00
CA ASN A 169 7.20 -10.93 10.61
C ASN A 169 7.00 -12.43 10.36
N ARG A 170 7.46 -13.29 11.27
CA ARG A 170 7.21 -14.74 11.22
C ARG A 170 5.72 -15.03 11.28
N LEU A 171 4.98 -14.41 12.20
CA LEU A 171 3.52 -14.56 12.26
C LEU A 171 2.86 -14.03 10.99
N ALA A 172 3.25 -12.85 10.50
CA ALA A 172 2.73 -12.28 9.26
C ALA A 172 2.98 -13.19 8.05
N HIS A 173 4.15 -13.82 7.96
CA HIS A 173 4.49 -14.78 6.93
C HIS A 173 3.54 -15.98 6.92
N GLU A 174 3.23 -16.54 8.09
CA GLU A 174 2.22 -17.61 8.20
C GLU A 174 0.83 -17.12 7.77
N ARG A 175 0.39 -15.94 8.24
CA ARG A 175 -0.90 -15.36 7.86
C ARG A 175 -1.01 -15.08 6.36
N LEU A 176 0.06 -14.64 5.72
CA LEU A 176 0.11 -14.42 4.27
C LEU A 176 -0.01 -15.74 3.51
N LYS A 177 0.59 -16.84 3.99
CA LYS A 177 0.37 -18.18 3.42
C LYS A 177 -1.09 -18.63 3.56
N GLU A 178 -1.67 -18.51 4.75
CA GLU A 178 -3.08 -18.81 5.02
C GLU A 178 -4.01 -18.00 4.11
N ALA A 179 -3.74 -16.69 3.95
CA ALA A 179 -4.52 -15.81 3.09
C ALA A 179 -4.37 -16.15 1.60
N ARG A 180 -3.17 -16.52 1.15
CA ARG A 180 -2.92 -17.02 -0.21
C ARG A 180 -3.71 -18.29 -0.49
N GLU A 181 -3.75 -19.24 0.44
CA GLU A 181 -4.57 -20.45 0.33
C GLU A 181 -6.06 -20.13 0.29
N ARG A 182 -6.51 -19.17 1.09
CA ARG A 182 -7.92 -18.79 1.21
C ARG A 182 -8.47 -18.01 0.01
N TRP A 183 -7.72 -17.04 -0.51
CA TRP A 183 -8.20 -16.05 -1.49
C TRP A 183 -7.42 -16.03 -2.81
N GLY A 184 -6.34 -16.81 -2.92
CA GLY A 184 -5.38 -16.70 -4.02
C GLY A 184 -4.69 -15.33 -4.06
N GLY A 185 -3.71 -15.18 -4.95
CA GLY A 185 -2.91 -13.96 -5.05
C GLY A 185 -1.79 -13.92 -4.01
N TYR A 186 -1.52 -12.74 -3.44
CA TYR A 186 -0.43 -12.48 -2.49
C TYR A 186 0.95 -12.76 -3.06
N ASP A 187 1.60 -11.76 -3.63
CA ASP A 187 3.01 -11.83 -4.00
C ASP A 187 3.88 -11.37 -2.82
N PHE A 188 4.46 -12.31 -2.08
CA PHE A 188 5.33 -12.00 -0.95
C PHE A 188 6.59 -12.86 -0.94
N GLU A 189 7.68 -12.24 -0.49
CA GLU A 189 8.93 -12.90 -0.13
C GLU A 189 9.28 -12.52 1.32
N TYR A 190 9.62 -13.52 2.14
CA TYR A 190 10.17 -13.28 3.47
C TYR A 190 11.63 -13.73 3.51
N TRP A 191 12.53 -12.76 3.64
CA TRP A 191 13.97 -12.92 3.66
C TRP A 191 14.50 -12.71 5.08
N GLU A 192 14.47 -13.78 5.86
CA GLU A 192 15.10 -13.84 7.18
C GLU A 192 16.54 -14.33 7.08
N VAL A 193 17.48 -13.69 7.78
CA VAL A 193 18.90 -14.06 7.76
C VAL A 193 19.51 -14.08 9.17
N PRO A 194 20.55 -14.89 9.42
CA PRO A 194 21.14 -15.00 10.73
C PRO A 194 22.17 -13.91 11.05
N GLY A 195 22.20 -13.45 12.30
CA GLY A 195 23.39 -12.82 12.89
C GLY A 195 23.71 -11.41 12.38
N ARG A 196 22.70 -10.62 12.00
CA ARG A 196 22.87 -9.24 11.50
C ARG A 196 22.32 -8.18 12.45
N GLN A 197 21.74 -8.57 13.58
CA GLN A 197 21.12 -7.64 14.53
C GLN A 197 20.13 -6.70 13.82
N HIS A 198 20.24 -5.39 14.03
CA HIS A 198 19.37 -4.39 13.41
C HIS A 198 19.99 -3.76 12.14
N ASP A 199 20.91 -4.44 11.46
CA ASP A 199 21.57 -3.90 10.27
C ASP A 199 20.76 -4.09 8.98
N ALA A 200 21.15 -3.34 7.95
CA ALA A 200 20.67 -3.49 6.58
C ALA A 200 20.86 -4.92 6.04
N PRO A 201 20.15 -5.32 4.98
CA PRO A 201 20.27 -6.65 4.38
C PRO A 201 21.67 -7.03 3.91
N PRO A 202 22.00 -8.33 3.77
CA PRO A 202 23.19 -8.75 3.04
C PRO A 202 23.21 -8.14 1.64
N GLY A 203 24.30 -7.45 1.27
CA GLY A 203 24.34 -6.68 0.02
C GLY A 203 23.66 -5.30 0.10
N GLY A 204 23.31 -4.84 1.31
CA GLY A 204 22.75 -3.52 1.56
C GLY A 204 21.32 -3.35 1.04
N TYR A 205 20.88 -2.10 0.97
CA TYR A 205 19.56 -1.75 0.44
C TYR A 205 19.45 -2.01 -1.07
N GLU A 206 20.57 -2.05 -1.80
CA GLU A 206 20.62 -2.44 -3.21
C GLU A 206 20.03 -3.84 -3.43
N ALA A 207 20.48 -4.83 -2.65
CA ALA A 207 19.97 -6.19 -2.74
C ALA A 207 18.47 -6.30 -2.41
N HIS A 208 17.93 -5.37 -1.61
CA HIS A 208 16.51 -5.34 -1.27
C HIS A 208 15.69 -4.66 -2.35
N LEU A 209 16.16 -3.53 -2.88
CA LEU A 209 15.54 -2.80 -3.98
C LEU A 209 15.50 -3.62 -5.28
N ALA A 210 16.54 -4.41 -5.55
CA ALA A 210 16.57 -5.31 -6.70
C ALA A 210 15.43 -6.35 -6.69
N LYS A 211 14.83 -6.65 -5.53
CA LYS A 211 13.69 -7.59 -5.42
C LYS A 211 12.35 -6.96 -5.82
N ILE A 212 12.29 -5.63 -5.95
CA ILE A 212 11.08 -4.89 -6.32
C ILE A 212 11.22 -4.13 -7.64
N GLU A 213 12.44 -3.98 -8.18
CA GLU A 213 12.74 -3.09 -9.31
C GLU A 213 11.85 -3.29 -10.55
N GLU A 214 11.59 -4.55 -10.89
CA GLU A 214 10.85 -4.95 -12.09
C GLU A 214 9.35 -5.11 -11.86
N ILE A 215 8.86 -4.84 -10.65
CA ILE A 215 7.45 -5.06 -10.31
C ILE A 215 6.61 -3.86 -10.75
N GLU A 216 5.53 -4.13 -11.48
CA GLU A 216 4.54 -3.12 -11.79
C GLU A 216 3.27 -3.34 -10.96
N ARG A 217 2.56 -2.25 -10.67
CA ARG A 217 1.28 -2.29 -9.94
C ARG A 217 0.26 -3.17 -10.66
N VAL A 218 -0.44 -3.99 -9.89
CA VAL A 218 -1.64 -4.70 -10.39
C VAL A 218 -2.82 -3.74 -10.37
N THR A 219 -2.98 -2.96 -11.43
CA THR A 219 -3.92 -1.84 -11.47
C THR A 219 -5.39 -2.27 -11.54
N HIS A 220 -5.66 -3.38 -12.24
CA HIS A 220 -7.03 -3.90 -12.48
C HIS A 220 -7.14 -5.37 -12.05
N PRO A 221 -7.04 -5.68 -10.75
CA PRO A 221 -7.11 -7.06 -10.26
C PRO A 221 -8.51 -7.63 -10.45
N ASP A 222 -8.62 -8.92 -10.75
CA ASP A 222 -9.92 -9.61 -10.83
C ASP A 222 -10.58 -9.79 -9.46
N THR A 223 -9.79 -9.76 -8.40
CA THR A 223 -10.23 -10.01 -7.04
C THR A 223 -9.61 -9.00 -6.09
N VAL A 224 -10.43 -8.43 -5.23
CA VAL A 224 -10.04 -7.48 -4.19
C VAL A 224 -10.44 -8.07 -2.84
N VAL A 225 -9.50 -8.09 -1.91
CA VAL A 225 -9.78 -8.35 -0.50
C VAL A 225 -9.45 -7.05 0.22
N TRP A 226 -10.43 -6.51 0.94
CA TRP A 226 -10.30 -5.22 1.60
C TRP A 226 -10.91 -5.27 3.00
N GLN A 227 -10.09 -4.94 3.98
CA GLN A 227 -10.45 -4.68 5.36
C GLN A 227 -10.09 -3.23 5.71
N PRO A 228 -11.06 -2.31 5.73
CA PRO A 228 -10.81 -0.91 6.05
C PRO A 228 -10.32 -0.75 7.50
N THR A 229 -9.26 0.04 7.68
CA THR A 229 -8.71 0.47 8.98
C THR A 229 -8.77 1.98 9.15
N LEU A 230 -8.85 2.71 8.04
CA LEU A 230 -8.96 4.16 7.96
C LEU A 230 -10.37 4.56 7.54
N ASP A 231 -10.96 5.56 8.20
CA ASP A 231 -12.31 6.08 7.90
C ASP A 231 -12.33 7.02 6.69
N TRP A 232 -11.18 7.62 6.36
CA TRP A 232 -11.00 8.50 5.21
C TRP A 232 -10.58 7.76 3.92
N LYS A 233 -10.24 6.46 3.99
CA LYS A 233 -9.88 5.65 2.81
C LYS A 233 -11.13 5.06 2.18
N TRP A 234 -11.73 5.79 1.24
CA TRP A 234 -13.01 5.41 0.61
C TRP A 234 -12.90 4.51 -0.61
N GLN A 235 -11.70 4.22 -1.10
CA GLN A 235 -11.52 3.47 -2.35
C GLN A 235 -10.36 2.50 -2.22
N SER A 236 -10.56 1.26 -2.65
CA SER A 236 -9.53 0.23 -2.79
C SER A 236 -9.74 -0.45 -4.15
N TYR A 237 -8.84 -0.19 -5.09
CA TYR A 237 -8.97 -0.59 -6.50
C TYR A 237 -10.33 -0.13 -7.08
N TRP A 238 -11.16 -1.06 -7.56
CA TRP A 238 -12.49 -0.82 -8.11
C TRP A 238 -13.62 -0.96 -7.08
N LEU A 239 -13.31 -1.01 -5.78
CA LEU A 239 -14.30 -0.85 -4.71
C LEU A 239 -14.31 0.58 -4.19
N PHE A 240 -15.50 1.12 -3.97
CA PHE A 240 -15.71 2.44 -3.36
C PHE A 240 -16.71 2.34 -2.22
N TRP A 241 -16.37 2.86 -1.05
CA TRP A 241 -17.22 2.86 0.13
C TRP A 241 -17.27 4.25 0.73
N GLU A 242 -18.45 4.89 0.68
CA GLU A 242 -18.67 6.24 1.22
C GLU A 242 -18.54 6.27 2.75
N GLU A 243 -18.94 5.19 3.42
CA GLU A 243 -18.93 5.03 4.87
C GLU A 243 -18.22 3.71 5.24
N PRO A 244 -16.89 3.59 5.05
CA PRO A 244 -16.18 2.34 5.29
C PRO A 244 -16.28 1.92 6.75
N VAL A 245 -16.74 0.68 6.98
CA VAL A 245 -16.85 0.13 8.34
C VAL A 245 -15.50 -0.48 8.73
N LYS A 246 -14.83 0.13 9.72
CA LYS A 246 -13.53 -0.38 10.23
C LYS A 246 -13.65 -1.83 10.68
N GLY A 247 -12.71 -2.66 10.23
CA GLY A 247 -12.65 -4.09 10.54
C GLY A 247 -13.63 -4.97 9.76
N ALA A 248 -14.50 -4.41 8.91
CA ALA A 248 -15.28 -5.21 7.94
C ALA A 248 -14.33 -5.94 6.99
N LEU A 249 -14.70 -7.12 6.53
CA LEU A 249 -13.99 -7.88 5.51
C LEU A 249 -14.84 -7.93 4.25
N VAL A 250 -14.36 -7.24 3.21
CA VAL A 250 -14.94 -7.26 1.87
C VAL A 250 -14.08 -8.14 0.97
N VAL A 251 -14.69 -9.13 0.32
CA VAL A 251 -14.05 -9.93 -0.73
C VAL A 251 -14.89 -9.75 -1.99
N ALA A 252 -14.30 -9.18 -3.03
CA ALA A 252 -14.97 -8.89 -4.29
C ALA A 252 -14.23 -9.57 -5.44
N LYS A 253 -14.97 -10.21 -6.34
CA LYS A 253 -14.43 -10.87 -7.54
C LYS A 253 -15.23 -10.47 -8.77
N ALA A 254 -14.55 -9.96 -9.79
CA ALA A 254 -15.10 -9.65 -11.10
C ALA A 254 -14.81 -10.79 -12.08
N ASP A 255 -15.82 -11.24 -12.82
CA ASP A 255 -15.70 -12.19 -13.91
C ASP A 255 -15.91 -11.47 -15.25
N ARG A 256 -14.80 -11.30 -15.98
CA ARG A 256 -14.78 -10.60 -17.28
C ARG A 256 -15.58 -11.33 -18.36
N LYS A 257 -15.78 -12.65 -18.23
CA LYS A 257 -16.49 -13.46 -19.24
C LYS A 257 -17.99 -13.33 -19.10
N THR A 258 -18.49 -13.32 -17.87
CA THR A 258 -19.92 -13.25 -17.56
C THR A 258 -20.41 -11.83 -17.30
N ASN A 259 -19.48 -10.86 -17.16
CA ASN A 259 -19.79 -9.49 -16.76
C ASN A 259 -20.45 -9.40 -15.38
N GLU A 260 -20.02 -10.30 -14.48
CA GLU A 260 -20.55 -10.41 -13.12
C GLU A 260 -19.54 -9.93 -12.09
N VAL A 261 -20.04 -9.36 -10.99
CA VAL A 261 -19.25 -9.09 -9.79
C VAL A 261 -19.90 -9.76 -8.59
N ARG A 262 -19.12 -10.52 -7.83
CA ARG A 262 -19.55 -11.16 -6.60
C ARG A 262 -18.82 -10.53 -5.43
N VAL A 263 -19.58 -10.02 -4.47
CA VAL A 263 -19.06 -9.35 -3.27
C VAL A 263 -19.58 -10.08 -2.05
N THR A 264 -18.70 -10.40 -1.11
CA THR A 264 -19.08 -10.79 0.25
C THR A 264 -18.64 -9.71 1.23
N CYS A 265 -19.50 -9.34 2.16
CA CYS A 265 -19.20 -8.42 3.25
C CYS A 265 -19.78 -8.96 4.55
N ASP A 266 -18.96 -9.04 5.59
CA ASP A 266 -19.33 -9.57 6.91
C ASP A 266 -19.96 -8.50 7.85
N LYS A 267 -20.03 -7.25 7.39
CA LYS A 267 -20.70 -6.12 8.06
C LYS A 267 -21.75 -5.50 7.14
N HIS A 268 -22.50 -4.51 7.64
CA HIS A 268 -23.51 -3.81 6.87
C HIS A 268 -22.86 -2.94 5.77
N PRO A 269 -23.09 -3.19 4.46
CA PRO A 269 -22.34 -2.56 3.37
C PRO A 269 -23.01 -1.26 2.87
N ARG A 270 -23.54 -0.44 3.79
CA ARG A 270 -24.23 0.80 3.40
C ARG A 270 -23.24 1.73 2.71
N GLY A 271 -23.59 2.21 1.52
CA GLY A 271 -22.70 3.09 0.75
C GLY A 271 -21.49 2.39 0.14
N LEU A 272 -21.49 1.05 0.04
CA LEU A 272 -20.50 0.29 -0.72
C LEU A 272 -20.96 0.17 -2.19
N TYR A 273 -20.02 0.38 -3.10
CA TYR A 273 -20.22 0.39 -4.53
C TYR A 273 -19.13 -0.41 -5.25
N VAL A 274 -19.50 -0.96 -6.40
CA VAL A 274 -18.57 -1.46 -7.42
C VAL A 274 -18.33 -0.33 -8.43
N LEU A 275 -17.09 0.11 -8.59
CA LEU A 275 -16.68 1.01 -9.66
C LEU A 275 -16.55 0.21 -10.97
N VAL A 276 -17.08 0.76 -12.06
CA VAL A 276 -17.08 0.04 -13.35
C VAL A 276 -15.81 0.36 -14.11
N ASP A 277 -14.90 -0.60 -14.08
CA ASP A 277 -13.67 -0.60 -14.84
C ASP A 277 -13.89 -1.22 -16.23
N PRO A 278 -13.72 -0.49 -17.35
CA PRO A 278 -13.88 -1.05 -18.69
C PRO A 278 -12.88 -2.17 -19.03
N LYS A 279 -11.77 -2.31 -18.29
CA LYS A 279 -10.81 -3.40 -18.43
C LYS A 279 -11.26 -4.69 -17.70
N LEU A 280 -12.24 -4.59 -16.79
CA LEU A 280 -12.81 -5.72 -16.03
C LEU A 280 -14.25 -6.06 -16.43
N LEU A 281 -15.06 -5.04 -16.68
CA LEU A 281 -16.50 -5.14 -16.96
C LEU A 281 -16.80 -4.39 -18.26
N ASP A 282 -17.58 -4.99 -19.15
CA ASP A 282 -18.02 -4.35 -20.38
C ASP A 282 -19.21 -3.41 -20.06
N PRO A 283 -19.02 -2.08 -20.07
CA PRO A 283 -20.09 -1.14 -19.70
C PRO A 283 -21.21 -1.08 -20.75
N LYS A 284 -21.02 -1.68 -21.94
CA LYS A 284 -22.03 -1.74 -23.00
C LYS A 284 -22.97 -2.94 -22.86
N LYS A 285 -22.71 -3.84 -21.90
CA LYS A 285 -23.52 -5.02 -21.60
C LYS A 285 -24.10 -4.92 -20.20
N GLU A 286 -25.15 -5.70 -19.95
CA GLU A 286 -25.67 -5.83 -18.59
C GLU A 286 -24.57 -6.36 -17.66
N ILE A 287 -24.39 -5.68 -16.54
CA ILE A 287 -23.54 -6.11 -15.43
C ILE A 287 -24.48 -6.65 -14.36
N ALA A 288 -24.18 -7.83 -13.81
CA ALA A 288 -24.87 -8.35 -12.64
C ALA A 288 -23.95 -8.28 -11.41
N VAL A 289 -24.47 -7.76 -10.30
CA VAL A 289 -23.74 -7.66 -9.05
C VAL A 289 -24.47 -8.44 -7.97
N PHE A 290 -23.71 -9.29 -7.28
CA PHE A 290 -24.18 -10.12 -6.19
C PHE A 290 -23.50 -9.67 -4.88
N LEU A 291 -24.29 -9.50 -3.82
CA LEU A 291 -23.82 -9.25 -2.47
C LEU A 291 -24.29 -10.41 -1.57
N ASN A 292 -23.35 -11.11 -0.93
CA ASN A 292 -23.63 -12.26 -0.06
C ASN A 292 -24.62 -13.24 -0.75
N ASP A 293 -24.27 -13.65 -1.98
CA ASP A 293 -25.03 -14.54 -2.88
C ASP A 293 -26.38 -14.03 -3.39
N LYS A 294 -26.84 -12.85 -2.95
CA LYS A 294 -28.06 -12.22 -3.46
C LYS A 294 -27.72 -11.26 -4.60
N GLN A 295 -28.40 -11.40 -5.74
CA GLN A 295 -28.31 -10.39 -6.80
C GLN A 295 -28.93 -9.07 -6.32
N VAL A 296 -28.12 -8.01 -6.28
CA VAL A 296 -28.55 -6.66 -5.84
C VAL A 296 -28.65 -5.69 -7.02
N PHE A 297 -28.01 -6.00 -8.14
CA PHE A 297 -28.09 -5.21 -9.36
C PHE A 297 -28.03 -6.09 -10.60
N ARG A 298 -28.79 -5.71 -11.63
CA ARG A 298 -28.62 -6.17 -13.00
C ARG A 298 -29.04 -5.06 -13.96
N GLY A 299 -28.13 -4.64 -14.84
CA GLY A 299 -28.43 -3.62 -15.83
C GLY A 299 -27.18 -2.96 -16.40
N LEU A 300 -27.38 -1.91 -17.18
CA LEU A 300 -26.29 -1.11 -17.73
C LEU A 300 -25.73 -0.16 -16.68
N ALA A 301 -24.40 -0.06 -16.61
CA ALA A 301 -23.73 0.99 -15.86
C ALA A 301 -24.05 2.36 -16.45
N ARG A 302 -24.32 3.34 -15.59
CA ARG A 302 -24.61 4.72 -16.01
C ARG A 302 -23.47 5.64 -15.58
N PRO A 303 -22.84 6.35 -16.54
CA PRO A 303 -21.86 7.37 -16.22
C PRO A 303 -22.46 8.50 -15.38
N SER A 304 -21.67 9.04 -14.46
CA SER A 304 -22.01 10.15 -13.59
C SER A 304 -20.80 11.03 -13.34
N LEU A 305 -20.99 12.34 -13.49
CA LEU A 305 -19.96 13.32 -13.14
C LEU A 305 -19.59 13.22 -11.65
N ALA A 306 -20.53 12.90 -10.77
CA ALA A 306 -20.25 12.72 -9.35
C ALA A 306 -19.27 11.57 -9.10
N THR A 307 -19.36 10.47 -9.84
CA THR A 307 -18.41 9.35 -9.73
C THR A 307 -17.03 9.75 -10.25
N LEU A 308 -16.97 10.45 -11.38
CA LEU A 308 -15.72 10.96 -11.93
C LEU A 308 -15.02 11.92 -10.96
N VAL A 309 -15.76 12.85 -10.35
CA VAL A 309 -15.21 13.79 -9.36
C VAL A 309 -14.74 13.06 -8.10
N ALA A 310 -15.52 12.09 -7.60
CA ALA A 310 -15.18 11.36 -6.38
C ALA A 310 -13.93 10.47 -6.50
N THR A 311 -13.68 9.92 -7.69
CA THR A 311 -12.57 8.97 -7.92
C THR A 311 -11.36 9.61 -8.62
N GLY A 312 -11.57 10.65 -9.43
CA GLY A 312 -10.51 11.29 -10.21
C GLY A 312 -9.61 12.27 -9.44
N ALA A 313 -9.92 12.56 -8.17
CA ALA A 313 -9.20 13.57 -7.39
C ALA A 313 -7.72 13.22 -7.11
N ARG A 314 -7.34 11.94 -7.22
CA ARG A 314 -6.01 11.41 -6.83
C ARG A 314 -4.91 11.54 -7.89
N GLY A 315 -5.19 12.19 -9.01
CA GLY A 315 -4.22 12.36 -10.11
C GLY A 315 -3.83 11.04 -10.80
N ASP A 316 -4.64 10.00 -10.61
CA ASP A 316 -4.46 8.67 -11.22
C ASP A 316 -5.56 8.34 -12.22
N PRO A 317 -5.28 8.47 -13.53
CA PRO A 317 -6.24 8.10 -14.56
C PRO A 317 -6.74 6.66 -14.46
N GLU A 318 -5.90 5.74 -13.96
CA GLU A 318 -6.28 4.33 -13.84
C GLU A 318 -7.16 4.03 -12.63
N LEU A 319 -7.25 4.97 -11.69
CA LEU A 319 -8.18 4.92 -10.56
C LEU A 319 -9.33 5.93 -10.69
N ALA A 320 -9.52 6.51 -11.88
CA ALA A 320 -10.61 7.42 -12.18
C ALA A 320 -11.74 6.68 -12.91
N TYR A 321 -12.93 6.70 -12.33
CA TYR A 321 -14.08 5.93 -12.80
C TYR A 321 -15.25 6.84 -13.11
N THR A 322 -16.02 6.47 -14.13
CA THR A 322 -17.19 7.26 -14.54
C THR A 322 -18.50 6.67 -14.05
N SER A 323 -18.55 5.41 -13.64
CA SER A 323 -19.77 4.74 -13.22
C SER A 323 -19.53 3.92 -11.94
N ARG A 324 -20.54 3.87 -11.07
CA ARG A 324 -20.55 3.04 -9.86
C ARG A 324 -21.90 2.38 -9.67
N ILE A 325 -21.90 1.13 -9.20
CA ILE A 325 -23.10 0.32 -8.97
C ILE A 325 -23.26 0.13 -7.46
N PRO A 326 -24.38 0.53 -6.84
CA PRO A 326 -24.62 0.35 -5.42
C PRO A 326 -24.83 -1.13 -5.08
N LEU A 327 -24.35 -1.55 -3.90
CA LEU A 327 -24.56 -2.91 -3.36
C LEU A 327 -25.71 -3.01 -2.35
N PHE A 328 -26.28 -1.88 -1.92
CA PHE A 328 -27.37 -1.79 -0.94
C PHE A 328 -28.29 -0.62 -1.28
#